data_AF-A0A815X556-F1
#
_entry.id   AF-A0A815X556-F1
#
_cell.length_a   1.000
_cell.length_b   1.000
_cell.length_c   1.000
_cell.angle_alpha   90.00
_cell.angle_beta   90.00
_cell.angle_gamma   90.00
#
_symmetry.space_group_name_H-M   'P 1'
#
loop_
_entity.id
_entity.type
_entity.pdbx_description
1 polymer ?
#
loop_
_entity_poly.entity_id
_entity_poly.type
_entity_poly.pdbx_seq_one_letter_code
_entity_poly.pdbx_strand_id
1 'polypeptide(L)'
;GAMILADGGVVCIDEFDKMREDDRVAIHEAMEQQTISIAKAGITTILNSRCSVLAAANSIYGRWDDLKGNNNLDFMPTIVSRFDMIFIIKDEHDKNRDTVCVELSSKIRLFIKI
;
A
#
# COMPACT_ATOMS: atom_id res chain seq x y z
N GLY A 1 -3.28 14.19 2.78
CA GLY A 1 -4.21 15.05 2.03
C GLY A 1 -5.26 14.25 1.26
N ALA A 2 -4.83 13.42 0.30
CA ALA A 2 -5.72 12.64 -0.56
C ALA A 2 -6.73 11.77 0.22
N MET A 3 -6.32 11.14 1.32
CA MET A 3 -7.21 10.28 2.13
C MET A 3 -8.37 11.02 2.79
N ILE A 4 -8.19 12.29 3.16
CA ILE A 4 -9.25 13.11 3.79
C ILE A 4 -10.26 13.54 2.72
N LEU A 5 -9.77 13.85 1.51
CA LEU A 5 -10.62 14.19 0.37
C LEU A 5 -11.43 12.99 -0.14
N ALA A 6 -10.90 11.79 0.06
CA ALA A 6 -11.54 10.53 -0.32
C ALA A 6 -12.42 9.91 0.78
N ASP A 7 -12.84 10.67 1.82
CA ASP A 7 -13.78 10.16 2.82
C ASP A 7 -15.06 9.62 2.16
N GLY A 8 -15.35 8.34 2.38
CA GLY A 8 -16.44 7.60 1.75
C GLY A 8 -16.13 7.01 0.37
N GLY A 9 -14.90 7.13 -0.12
CA GLY A 9 -14.46 6.64 -1.43
C GLY A 9 -13.29 5.66 -1.36
N VAL A 10 -12.58 5.55 -2.49
CA VAL A 10 -11.40 4.68 -2.63
C VAL A 10 -10.16 5.55 -2.87
N VAL A 11 -9.09 5.26 -2.15
CA VAL A 11 -7.76 5.84 -2.37
C VAL A 11 -6.84 4.79 -3.00
N CYS A 12 -6.18 5.16 -4.09
CA CYS A 12 -5.18 4.32 -4.74
C CYS A 12 -3.79 4.89 -4.46
N ILE A 13 -2.89 4.06 -3.92
CA ILE A 13 -1.50 4.41 -3.63
C ILE A 13 -0.61 3.53 -4.48
N ASP A 14 0.25 4.15 -5.29
CA ASP A 14 1.32 3.44 -5.99
C ASP A 14 2.64 3.59 -5.23
N GLU A 15 3.55 2.66 -5.45
CA GLU A 15 4.87 2.60 -4.80
C GLU A 15 4.79 2.77 -3.27
N PHE A 16 3.88 2.03 -2.63
CA PHE A 16 3.64 2.11 -1.18
C PHE A 16 4.91 1.83 -0.34
N ASP A 17 5.87 1.09 -0.89
CA ASP A 17 7.19 0.85 -0.29
C ASP A 17 8.09 2.10 -0.23
N LYS A 18 7.92 3.06 -1.15
CA LYS A 18 8.76 4.26 -1.25
C LYS A 18 8.24 5.46 -0.47
N MET A 19 7.17 5.30 0.33
CA MET A 19 6.64 6.39 1.13
C MET A 19 7.54 6.75 2.33
N ARG A 20 7.56 8.05 2.64
CA ARG A 20 8.28 8.61 3.80
C ARG A 20 7.70 8.06 5.11
N GLU A 21 8.51 8.01 6.15
CA GLU A 21 8.08 7.52 7.46
C GLU A 21 6.89 8.30 8.03
N ASP A 22 6.88 9.64 7.90
CA ASP A 22 5.78 10.49 8.36
C ASP A 22 4.45 10.12 7.68
N ASP A 23 4.47 9.90 6.36
CA ASP A 23 3.29 9.51 5.58
C ASP A 23 2.83 8.09 5.95
N ARG A 24 3.78 7.19 6.24
CA ARG A 24 3.51 5.83 6.69
C ARG A 24 2.79 5.80 8.04
N VAL A 25 3.19 6.65 8.98
CA VAL A 25 2.52 6.81 10.28
C VAL A 25 1.10 7.34 10.10
N ALA A 26 0.92 8.36 9.26
CA ALA A 26 -0.41 8.93 8.99
C ALA A 26 -1.37 7.92 8.34
N ILE A 27 -0.86 7.08 7.42
CA ILE A 27 -1.67 6.02 6.79
C ILE A 27 -1.99 4.91 7.79
N HIS A 28 -1.03 4.55 8.65
CA HIS A 28 -1.28 3.58 9.72
C HIS A 28 -2.38 4.07 10.67
N GLU A 29 -2.33 5.35 11.09
CA GLU A 29 -3.41 5.98 11.88
C GLU A 29 -4.74 5.95 11.12
N ALA A 30 -4.74 6.34 9.84
CA ALA A 30 -5.94 6.36 9.02
C ALA A 30 -6.56 4.97 8.82
N MET A 31 -5.75 3.93 8.62
CA MET A 31 -6.22 2.55 8.46
C MET A 31 -6.69 1.92 9.78
N GLU A 32 -6.14 2.36 10.91
CA GLU A 32 -6.48 1.89 12.25
C GLU A 32 -7.74 2.57 12.79
N GLN A 33 -7.75 3.90 12.79
CA GLN A 33 -8.73 4.73 13.48
C GLN A 33 -9.75 5.36 12.52
N GLN A 34 -9.58 5.20 11.20
CA GLN A 34 -10.42 5.83 10.17
C GLN A 34 -10.47 7.37 10.28
N THR A 35 -9.46 7.95 10.93
CA THR A 35 -9.30 9.38 11.17
C THR A 35 -7.82 9.75 11.05
N ILE A 36 -7.54 11.01 10.73
CA ILE A 36 -6.19 11.57 10.67
C ILE A 36 -6.16 12.81 11.55
N SER A 37 -5.29 12.80 12.55
CA SER A 37 -4.97 13.97 13.36
C SER A 37 -3.90 14.82 12.68
N ILE A 38 -4.18 16.11 12.52
CA ILE A 38 -3.21 17.07 11.99
C ILE A 38 -3.00 18.14 13.05
N ALA A 39 -1.75 18.24 13.52
CA ALA A 39 -1.29 19.31 14.39
C ALA A 39 -0.33 20.21 13.61
N LYS A 40 -0.79 21.41 13.21
CA LYS A 40 0.05 22.38 12.48
C LYS A 40 -0.26 23.80 12.92
N ALA A 41 0.79 24.60 13.11
CA ALA A 41 0.69 26.03 13.49
C ALA A 41 -0.20 26.30 14.73
N GLY A 42 -0.16 25.40 15.73
CA GLY A 42 -0.95 25.53 16.95
C GLY A 42 -2.42 25.10 16.82
N ILE A 43 -2.84 24.64 15.64
CA ILE A 43 -4.17 24.08 15.41
C ILE A 43 -4.04 22.56 15.35
N THR A 44 -4.70 21.89 16.31
CA THR A 44 -4.89 20.44 16.29
C THR A 44 -6.31 20.16 15.86
N THR A 45 -6.47 19.49 14.73
CA THR A 45 -7.78 19.07 14.23
C THR A 45 -7.75 17.59 13.87
N ILE A 46 -8.90 16.94 14.00
CA ILE A 46 -9.08 15.53 13.65
C ILE A 46 -10.04 15.48 12.48
N LEU A 47 -9.61 14.86 11.39
CA LEU A 47 -10.37 14.76 10.15
C LEU A 47 -10.71 13.31 9.88
N ASN A 48 -11.94 13.05 9.43
CA ASN A 48 -12.36 11.70 9.08
C ASN A 48 -11.71 11.28 7.76
N SER A 49 -11.33 10.00 7.68
CA SER A 49 -10.72 9.40 6.48
C SER A 49 -11.23 7.98 6.29
N ARG A 50 -12.55 7.80 6.29
CA ARG A 50 -13.22 6.51 6.08
C ARG A 50 -13.16 6.18 4.58
N CYS A 51 -12.01 5.72 4.13
CA CYS A 51 -11.77 5.39 2.73
C CYS A 51 -11.25 3.95 2.62
N SER A 52 -11.62 3.27 1.54
CA SER A 52 -11.02 2.00 1.15
C SER A 52 -9.65 2.28 0.54
N VAL A 53 -8.64 1.48 0.90
CA VAL A 53 -7.25 1.70 0.46
C VAL A 53 -6.84 0.59 -0.50
N LEU A 54 -6.51 0.99 -1.72
CA LEU A 54 -5.84 0.15 -2.71
C LEU A 54 -4.38 0.58 -2.77
N ALA A 55 -3.45 -0.31 -2.47
CA ALA A 55 -2.03 0.00 -2.51
C ALA A 55 -1.24 -0.98 -3.38
N ALA A 56 -0.36 -0.47 -4.22
CA ALA A 56 0.62 -1.24 -4.98
C ALA A 56 2.01 -1.04 -4.36
N ALA A 57 2.74 -2.13 -4.11
CA ALA A 57 4.11 -2.06 -3.61
C ALA A 57 5.03 -3.00 -4.38
N ASN A 58 6.30 -2.60 -4.51
CA ASN A 58 7.34 -3.42 -5.09
C ASN A 58 8.14 -4.18 -4.01
N SER A 59 8.81 -5.26 -4.42
CA SER A 59 9.75 -5.97 -3.53
C SER A 59 11.09 -5.26 -3.47
N ILE A 60 11.71 -5.21 -2.29
CA ILE A 60 12.99 -4.55 -1.98
C ILE A 60 14.16 -4.87 -2.93
N TYR A 61 14.18 -6.04 -3.58
CA TYR A 61 15.24 -6.44 -4.53
C TYR A 61 14.73 -6.64 -5.96
N GLY A 62 13.49 -6.24 -6.27
CA GLY A 62 12.85 -6.53 -7.56
C GLY A 62 12.63 -8.03 -7.85
N ARG A 63 13.05 -8.92 -6.94
CA ARG A 63 12.82 -10.37 -7.00
C ARG A 63 12.34 -10.88 -5.65
N TRP A 64 11.13 -11.43 -5.67
CA TRP A 64 10.57 -12.19 -4.56
C TRP A 64 11.45 -13.43 -4.28
N ASP A 65 12.01 -13.52 -3.07
CA ASP A 65 12.78 -14.66 -2.60
C ASP A 65 11.90 -15.55 -1.72
N ASP A 66 11.43 -16.68 -2.25
CA ASP A 66 10.53 -17.60 -1.52
C ASP A 66 11.15 -18.14 -0.22
N LEU A 67 12.48 -18.08 -0.06
CA LEU A 67 13.18 -18.49 1.17
C LEU A 67 13.11 -17.45 2.28
N LYS A 68 12.90 -16.17 1.94
CA LYS A 68 12.88 -15.06 2.91
C LYS A 68 11.48 -14.71 3.43
N GLY A 69 10.42 -15.30 2.87
CA GLY A 69 9.05 -15.14 3.36
C GLY A 69 8.67 -13.67 3.60
N ASN A 70 8.50 -13.30 4.88
CA ASN A 70 8.10 -11.98 5.34
C ASN A 70 9.23 -10.93 5.35
N ASN A 71 10.50 -11.33 5.29
CA ASN A 71 11.65 -10.42 5.22
C ASN A 71 11.85 -9.78 3.84
N ASN A 72 10.99 -10.10 2.86
CA ASN A 72 11.00 -9.49 1.53
C ASN A 72 10.26 -8.13 1.48
N LEU A 73 9.70 -7.69 2.60
CA LEU A 73 8.90 -6.47 2.71
C LEU A 73 9.48 -5.59 3.80
N ASP A 74 9.69 -4.31 3.47
CA ASP A 74 10.08 -3.29 4.44
C ASP A 74 8.85 -2.60 5.05
N PHE A 75 7.87 -3.42 5.47
CA PHE A 75 6.63 -2.95 6.10
C PHE A 75 6.54 -3.42 7.55
N MET A 76 6.00 -2.55 8.40
CA MET A 76 5.60 -2.96 9.75
C MET A 76 4.53 -4.06 9.66
N PRO A 77 4.66 -5.15 10.42
CA PRO A 77 3.67 -6.24 10.43
C PRO A 77 2.24 -5.75 10.73
N THR A 78 2.11 -4.66 11.50
CA THR A 78 0.82 -4.05 11.83
C THR A 78 0.08 -3.55 10.58
N ILE A 79 0.75 -2.87 9.65
CA ILE A 79 0.16 -2.39 8.40
C ILE A 79 -0.31 -3.56 7.54
N VAL A 80 0.54 -4.58 7.40
CA VAL A 80 0.22 -5.78 6.58
C VAL A 80 -1.02 -6.49 7.13
N SER A 81 -1.14 -6.58 8.45
CA SER A 81 -2.31 -7.21 9.10
C SER A 81 -3.61 -6.42 8.95
N ARG A 82 -3.54 -5.14 8.58
CA ARG A 82 -4.73 -4.30 8.40
C ARG A 82 -5.39 -4.51 7.04
N PHE A 83 -4.65 -4.94 6.03
CA PHE A 83 -5.22 -5.26 4.72
C PHE A 83 -6.03 -6.55 4.77
N ASP A 84 -7.22 -6.52 4.18
CA ASP A 84 -8.10 -7.69 4.15
C ASP A 84 -7.66 -8.67 3.05
N MET A 85 -7.13 -8.15 1.94
CA MET A 85 -6.64 -8.95 0.83
C MET A 85 -5.25 -8.50 0.40
N ILE A 86 -4.37 -9.48 0.17
CA ILE A 86 -3.00 -9.27 -0.29
C ILE A 86 -2.78 -10.19 -1.49
N PHE A 87 -2.62 -9.60 -2.66
CA PHE A 87 -2.31 -10.31 -3.90
C PHE A 87 -0.82 -10.15 -4.22
N ILE A 88 -0.15 -11.27 -4.47
CA ILE A 88 1.24 -11.30 -4.91
C ILE A 88 1.23 -11.55 -6.41
N ILE A 89 1.50 -10.53 -7.21
CA ILE A 89 1.63 -10.70 -8.66
C ILE A 89 3.10 -11.01 -8.94
N LYS A 90 3.37 -12.27 -9.24
CA LYS A 90 4.68 -12.73 -9.72
C LYS A 90 4.62 -12.80 -11.24
N ASP A 91 5.57 -12.15 -11.89
CA ASP A 91 5.82 -12.36 -13.30
C ASP A 91 6.50 -13.74 -13.48
N GLU A 92 5.79 -14.69 -14.10
CA GLU A 92 6.33 -15.97 -14.55
C GLU A 92 6.55 -15.86 -16.05
N HIS A 93 7.81 -15.88 -16.49
CA HIS A 93 8.18 -15.84 -17.90
C HIS A 93 7.58 -17.04 -18.66
N ASP A 94 6.42 -16.84 -19.30
CA ASP A 94 5.78 -17.80 -20.18
C ASP A 94 5.66 -17.20 -21.58
N LYS A 95 6.42 -17.78 -22.52
CA LYS A 95 6.52 -17.30 -23.91
C LYS A 95 5.16 -17.20 -24.62
N ASN A 96 4.14 -17.95 -24.19
CA ASN A 96 2.80 -17.90 -24.77
C ASN A 96 1.91 -16.79 -24.18
N ARG A 97 2.19 -16.34 -22.95
CA ARG A 97 1.45 -15.25 -22.27
C ARG A 97 2.09 -13.88 -22.51
N ASP A 98 3.40 -13.85 -22.73
CA ASP A 98 4.18 -12.65 -23.03
C ASP A 98 3.74 -11.95 -24.33
N THR A 99 3.07 -12.65 -25.26
CA THR A 99 2.60 -12.03 -26.51
C THR A 99 1.39 -11.11 -26.31
N VAL A 100 0.66 -11.23 -25.18
CA VAL A 100 -0.56 -10.46 -24.90
C VAL A 100 -0.33 -9.37 -23.83
N CYS A 101 0.59 -9.58 -22.90
CA CYS A 101 0.89 -8.66 -21.80
C CYS A 101 2.35 -8.24 -21.79
N VAL A 102 2.77 -7.36 -22.72
CA VAL A 102 4.15 -6.85 -22.78
C VAL A 102 4.44 -5.77 -21.71
N GLU A 103 3.43 -5.31 -20.95
CA GLU A 103 3.52 -4.01 -20.26
C GLU A 103 3.24 -4.02 -18.75
N LEU A 104 3.28 -5.18 -18.08
CA LEU A 104 3.25 -5.27 -16.61
C LEU A 104 4.58 -5.77 -16.05
N SER A 105 5.68 -5.18 -16.52
CA SER A 105 7.01 -5.50 -15.99
C SER A 105 7.25 -4.77 -14.67
N SER A 106 6.71 -5.32 -13.57
CA SER A 106 7.16 -5.10 -12.19
C SER A 106 6.41 -6.06 -11.26
N LYS A 107 7.13 -6.71 -10.33
CA LYS A 107 6.54 -7.61 -9.32
C LYS A 107 5.74 -6.80 -8.29
N ILE A 108 4.53 -6.42 -8.67
CA ILE A 108 3.63 -5.59 -7.88
C ILE A 108 2.83 -6.46 -6.92
N ARG A 109 2.87 -6.14 -5.63
CA ARG A 109 1.88 -6.63 -4.66
C ARG A 109 0.74 -5.66 -4.58
N LEU A 110 -0.49 -6.16 -4.75
CA LEU A 110 -1.70 -5.38 -4.60
C LEU A 110 -2.30 -5.66 -3.23
N PHE A 111 -2.40 -4.62 -2.42
CA PHE A 111 -3.01 -4.63 -1.10
C PHE A 111 -4.38 -3.97 -1.22
N ILE A 112 -5.42 -4.65 -0.74
CA ILE A 112 -6.79 -4.14 -0.78
C ILE A 112 -7.35 -4.14 0.64
N LYS A 113 -7.76 -2.96 1.08
CA LYS A 113 -8.59 -2.72 2.25
C LYS A 113 -9.96 -2.26 1.77
N ILE A 114 -11.01 -3.01 2.10
CA ILE A 114 -12.40 -2.64 1.77
C ILE A 114 -12.99 -1.81 2.90
#